data_AF-A0A949B9I0-F1
#
_entry.id   AF-A0A949B9I0-F1
#
_cell.length_a   1.000
_cell.length_b   1.000
_cell.length_c   1.000
_cell.angle_alpha   90.00
_cell.angle_beta   90.00
_cell.angle_gamma   90.00
#
_symmetry.space_group_name_H-M   'P 1'
#
loop_
_entity.id
_entity.type
_entity.pdbx_description
1 polymer ?
#
loop_
_entity_poly.entity_id
_entity_poly.type
_entity_poly.pdbx_seq_one_letter_code
_entity_poly.pdbx_strand_id
1 'polypeptide(L)'
;MRLKVGVILLTILVLSLIPSFAYSQGEEWSIFSSRFCTVFYEEDVDLNRINRRINLRFADFYNPRRYTKKVDFSIEDILSEKLDAIFARVEDILDMYPSRVHVTVNIYKDQMGMDRAYESIFHEPNTAKSFYIYKTNTIYTTERAISEAILAHEMAHCIIDHYFVILPPRKIQEMLAVYADVHLKN
;
A
#
# COMPACT_ATOMS: atom_id res chain seq x y z
N MET A 1 30.42 -34.74 -49.81
CA MET A 1 30.55 -34.07 -48.50
C MET A 1 29.69 -32.81 -48.30
N ARG A 2 28.98 -32.29 -49.32
CA ARG A 2 28.19 -31.04 -49.18
C ARG A 2 26.74 -31.21 -48.67
N LEU A 3 26.20 -32.43 -48.65
CA LEU A 3 24.82 -32.69 -48.20
C LEU A 3 24.64 -32.71 -46.67
N LYS A 4 25.69 -32.98 -45.88
CA LYS A 4 25.57 -33.08 -44.41
C LYS A 4 25.54 -31.72 -43.70
N VAL A 5 26.04 -30.66 -44.35
CA VAL A 5 26.12 -29.31 -43.77
C VAL A 5 24.76 -28.60 -43.82
N GLY A 6 23.96 -28.84 -44.87
CA GLY A 6 22.62 -28.24 -45.01
C GLY A 6 21.61 -28.72 -43.96
N VAL A 7 21.69 -29.99 -43.55
CA VAL A 7 20.79 -30.56 -42.55
C VAL A 7 21.10 -30.02 -41.14
N ILE A 8 22.37 -29.73 -40.84
CA ILE A 8 22.80 -29.16 -39.55
C ILE A 8 22.43 -27.67 -39.44
N LEU A 9 22.47 -26.92 -40.54
CA LEU A 9 22.02 -25.52 -40.56
C LEU A 9 20.50 -25.38 -40.43
N LEU A 10 19.74 -26.34 -40.97
CA LEU A 10 18.28 -26.35 -40.85
C LEU A 10 17.81 -26.66 -39.42
N THR A 11 18.51 -27.54 -38.68
CA THR A 11 18.17 -27.83 -37.28
C THR A 11 18.48 -26.69 -36.31
N ILE A 12 19.52 -25.88 -36.58
CA ILE A 12 19.81 -24.68 -35.77
C ILE A 12 18.75 -23.58 -36.01
N LEU A 13 18.26 -23.45 -37.24
CA LEU A 13 17.23 -22.46 -37.60
C LEU A 13 15.85 -22.80 -36.99
N VAL A 14 15.54 -24.10 -36.81
CA VAL A 14 14.27 -24.51 -36.18
C VAL A 14 14.30 -24.36 -34.66
N LEU A 15 15.48 -24.43 -34.02
CA LEU A 15 15.61 -24.24 -32.57
C LEU A 15 15.55 -22.77 -32.13
N SER A 16 15.85 -21.82 -33.03
CA SER A 16 15.72 -20.37 -32.77
C SER A 16 14.31 -19.82 -32.99
N LEU A 17 13.38 -20.65 -33.45
CA LEU A 17 11.96 -20.31 -33.63
C LEU A 17 11.08 -20.75 -32.46
N ILE A 18 11.65 -21.19 -31.33
CA ILE A 18 10.87 -21.35 -30.11
C ILE A 18 10.59 -19.93 -29.59
N PRO A 19 9.35 -19.42 -29.68
CA PRO A 19 9.02 -18.15 -29.07
C PRO A 19 9.33 -18.30 -27.58
N SER A 20 10.26 -17.48 -27.11
CA SER A 20 10.38 -17.25 -25.68
C SER A 20 9.06 -16.64 -25.27
N PHE A 21 8.19 -17.44 -24.66
CA PHE A 21 7.03 -16.94 -23.91
C PHE A 21 7.60 -16.17 -22.72
N ALA A 22 8.07 -14.95 -22.98
CA ALA A 22 8.23 -13.94 -21.96
C ALA A 22 6.79 -13.60 -21.53
N TYR A 23 6.32 -14.32 -20.53
CA TYR A 23 5.10 -13.97 -19.80
C TYR A 23 5.40 -12.66 -19.08
N SER A 24 5.23 -11.54 -19.78
CA SER A 24 5.02 -10.25 -19.15
C SER A 24 3.60 -10.28 -18.60
N GLN A 25 3.38 -10.95 -17.46
CA GLN A 25 2.24 -10.58 -16.62
C GLN A 25 2.52 -9.14 -16.19
N GLY A 26 1.93 -8.18 -16.90
CA GLY A 26 1.74 -6.87 -16.30
C GLY A 26 0.91 -7.12 -15.06
N GLU A 27 1.46 -6.86 -13.89
CA GLU A 27 0.68 -6.88 -12.65
C GLU A 27 -0.46 -5.88 -12.86
N GLU A 28 -1.68 -6.38 -13.02
CA GLU A 28 -2.86 -5.54 -13.24
C GLU A 28 -3.31 -5.04 -11.86
N TRP A 29 -3.14 -3.74 -11.63
CA TRP A 29 -3.49 -3.08 -10.39
C TRP A 29 -4.88 -2.47 -10.51
N SER A 30 -5.73 -2.77 -9.53
CA SER A 30 -6.99 -2.05 -9.32
C SER A 30 -6.77 -0.82 -8.45
N ILE A 31 -7.68 0.16 -8.55
CA ILE A 31 -7.52 1.48 -7.92
C ILE A 31 -8.83 1.99 -7.32
N PHE A 32 -8.76 2.58 -6.12
CA PHE A 32 -9.78 3.48 -5.60
C PHE A 32 -9.13 4.65 -4.84
N SER A 33 -9.88 5.72 -4.59
CA SER A 33 -9.38 6.93 -3.92
C SER A 33 -10.33 7.41 -2.83
N SER A 34 -9.76 8.01 -1.79
CA SER A 34 -10.43 8.71 -0.70
C SER A 34 -9.98 10.18 -0.64
N ARG A 35 -10.38 10.93 0.39
CA ARG A 35 -9.91 12.31 0.57
C ARG A 35 -8.39 12.37 0.75
N PHE A 36 -7.85 11.48 1.59
CA PHE A 36 -6.43 11.49 1.94
C PHE A 36 -5.60 10.44 1.21
N CYS A 37 -6.21 9.44 0.57
CA CYS A 37 -5.50 8.30 0.03
C CYS A 37 -5.82 8.02 -1.44
N THR A 38 -4.86 7.49 -2.18
CA THR A 38 -5.09 6.69 -3.39
C THR A 38 -4.57 5.29 -3.14
N VAL A 39 -5.40 4.28 -3.34
CA VAL A 39 -5.09 2.88 -3.04
C VAL A 39 -4.95 2.11 -4.33
N PHE A 40 -3.78 1.49 -4.52
CA PHE A 40 -3.53 0.50 -5.54
C PHE A 40 -3.50 -0.88 -4.88
N TYR A 41 -4.19 -1.86 -5.46
CA TYR A 41 -4.15 -3.24 -4.98
C TYR A 41 -4.08 -4.24 -6.14
N GLU A 42 -3.37 -5.36 -5.93
CA GLU A 42 -3.33 -6.46 -6.89
C GLU A 42 -4.72 -7.08 -7.06
N GLU A 43 -5.07 -7.54 -8.28
CA GLU A 43 -6.41 -8.02 -8.65
C GLU A 43 -6.96 -9.10 -7.70
N ASP A 44 -6.10 -9.96 -7.15
CA ASP A 44 -6.49 -11.08 -6.30
C ASP A 44 -6.57 -10.74 -4.80
N VAL A 45 -6.34 -9.48 -4.41
CA VAL A 45 -6.48 -8.99 -3.03
C VAL A 45 -7.95 -9.03 -2.58
N ASP A 46 -8.22 -9.67 -1.44
CA ASP A 46 -9.56 -9.73 -0.84
C ASP A 46 -9.86 -8.46 -0.01
N LEU A 47 -10.47 -7.46 -0.64
CA LEU A 47 -10.88 -6.21 0.04
C LEU A 47 -11.85 -6.44 1.20
N ASN A 48 -12.67 -7.50 1.17
CA ASN A 48 -13.56 -7.82 2.29
C ASN A 48 -12.76 -8.29 3.51
N ARG A 49 -11.66 -9.02 3.30
CA ARG A 49 -10.73 -9.38 4.38
C ARG A 49 -10.06 -8.14 4.96
N ILE A 50 -9.59 -7.24 4.12
CA ILE A 50 -8.99 -5.97 4.56
C ILE A 50 -9.99 -5.17 5.39
N ASN A 51 -11.23 -5.04 4.91
CA ASN A 51 -12.29 -4.35 5.62
C ASN A 51 -12.55 -4.94 7.02
N ARG A 52 -12.50 -6.27 7.18
CA ARG A 52 -12.62 -6.93 8.49
C ARG A 52 -11.41 -6.68 9.40
N ARG A 53 -10.23 -6.51 8.83
CA ARG A 53 -8.98 -6.27 9.57
C ARG A 53 -8.82 -4.83 10.03
N ILE A 54 -9.45 -3.87 9.36
CA ILE A 54 -9.47 -2.47 9.75
C ILE A 54 -10.71 -2.21 10.62
N ASN A 55 -10.52 -2.24 11.94
CA ASN A 55 -11.62 -2.05 12.89
C ASN A 55 -11.55 -0.67 13.57
N LEU A 56 -12.47 0.21 13.16
CA LEU A 56 -12.54 1.57 13.66
C LEU A 56 -13.40 1.70 14.92
N ARG A 57 -13.00 1.04 16.01
CA ARG A 57 -13.70 1.18 17.29
C ARG A 57 -13.75 2.62 17.82
N PHE A 58 -12.88 3.50 17.32
CA PHE A 58 -12.85 4.92 17.63
C PHE A 58 -13.72 5.77 16.69
N ALA A 59 -14.18 5.24 15.54
CA ALA A 59 -14.92 6.03 14.55
C ALA A 59 -16.37 6.32 14.93
N ASP A 60 -16.88 5.78 16.04
CA ASP A 60 -18.17 6.22 16.60
C ASP A 60 -18.20 7.75 16.83
N PHE A 61 -17.03 8.36 17.10
CA PHE A 61 -16.86 9.81 17.21
C PHE A 61 -16.72 10.53 15.85
N TYR A 62 -16.13 9.88 14.85
CA TYR A 62 -15.91 10.42 13.50
C TYR A 62 -17.06 10.08 12.53
N ASN A 63 -18.24 9.75 13.07
CA ASN A 63 -19.41 9.40 12.27
C ASN A 63 -20.39 10.58 12.16
N PRO A 64 -20.13 11.62 11.36
CA PRO A 64 -21.14 12.61 11.02
C PRO A 64 -22.05 12.06 9.91
N ARG A 65 -22.60 10.84 10.05
CA ARG A 65 -23.65 10.35 9.14
C ARG A 65 -25.02 10.40 9.80
N ARG A 66 -25.45 11.64 10.04
CA ARG A 66 -26.72 12.12 9.46
C ARG A 66 -26.52 12.28 7.94
N TYR A 67 -26.43 11.18 7.20
CA TYR A 67 -26.68 11.19 5.77
C TYR A 67 -27.69 10.10 5.47
N THR A 68 -28.95 10.49 5.68
CA THR A 68 -30.14 9.83 5.17
C THR A 68 -30.04 9.70 3.65
N LYS A 69 -29.57 8.55 3.16
CA LYS A 69 -30.12 7.89 1.97
C LYS A 69 -29.48 6.51 1.78
N LYS A 70 -30.34 5.52 1.56
CA LYS A 70 -30.02 4.18 1.09
C LYS A 70 -29.16 4.25 -0.18
N VAL A 71 -27.85 4.14 -0.05
CA VAL A 71 -26.92 3.86 -1.16
C VAL A 71 -26.23 2.55 -0.79
N ASP A 72 -26.28 1.58 -1.70
CA ASP A 72 -25.43 0.38 -1.59
C ASP A 72 -23.99 0.84 -1.81
N PHE A 73 -23.24 1.02 -0.73
CA PHE A 73 -21.82 1.37 -0.78
C PHE A 73 -21.02 0.17 -1.29
N SER A 74 -20.07 0.42 -2.20
CA SER A 74 -19.10 -0.60 -2.59
C SER A 74 -18.12 -0.87 -1.45
N ILE A 75 -17.33 -1.95 -1.55
CA ILE A 75 -16.31 -2.25 -0.53
C ILE A 75 -15.21 -1.18 -0.51
N GLU A 76 -14.89 -0.62 -1.68
CA GLU A 76 -13.95 0.47 -1.88
C GLU A 76 -14.44 1.76 -1.21
N ASP A 77 -15.75 2.07 -1.28
CA ASP A 77 -16.33 3.23 -0.58
C ASP A 77 -16.17 3.10 0.93
N ILE A 78 -16.44 1.90 1.47
CA ILE A 78 -16.30 1.61 2.90
C ILE A 78 -14.85 1.75 3.34
N LEU A 79 -13.91 1.21 2.55
CA LEU A 79 -12.47 1.31 2.85
C LEU A 79 -11.97 2.75 2.75
N SER A 80 -12.46 3.52 1.79
CA SER A 80 -12.12 4.94 1.61
C SER A 80 -12.46 5.75 2.87
N GLU A 81 -13.69 5.59 3.36
CA GLU A 81 -14.13 6.22 4.62
C GLU A 81 -13.28 5.75 5.81
N LYS A 82 -12.89 4.47 5.83
CA LYS A 82 -12.07 3.95 6.92
C LYS A 82 -10.66 4.54 6.94
N LEU A 83 -10.02 4.63 5.78
CA LEU A 83 -8.70 5.22 5.63
C LEU A 83 -8.74 6.70 6.02
N ASP A 84 -9.78 7.42 5.60
CA ASP A 84 -9.94 8.83 5.93
C ASP A 84 -10.14 9.06 7.43
N ALA A 85 -10.89 8.18 8.10
CA ALA A 85 -11.09 8.23 9.54
C ALA A 85 -9.81 7.92 10.32
N ILE A 86 -8.98 6.96 9.87
CA ILE A 86 -7.68 6.69 10.50
C ILE A 86 -6.78 7.90 10.33
N PHE A 87 -6.66 8.44 9.11
CA PHE A 87 -5.78 9.58 8.84
C PHE A 87 -6.15 10.78 9.72
N ALA A 88 -7.43 11.16 9.75
CA ALA A 88 -7.93 12.24 10.60
C ALA A 88 -7.69 11.97 12.09
N ARG A 89 -7.85 10.72 12.53
CA ARG A 89 -7.56 10.36 13.93
C ARG A 89 -6.08 10.50 14.26
N VAL A 90 -5.18 10.15 13.34
CA VAL A 90 -3.74 10.32 13.54
C VAL A 90 -3.37 11.80 13.61
N GLU A 91 -3.95 12.65 12.76
CA GLU A 91 -3.79 14.11 12.85
C GLU A 91 -4.19 14.61 14.25
N ASP A 92 -5.34 14.17 14.76
CA ASP A 92 -5.83 14.56 16.08
C ASP A 92 -4.99 14.02 17.25
N ILE A 93 -4.45 12.80 17.14
CA ILE A 93 -3.58 12.22 18.18
C ILE A 93 -2.24 12.95 18.25
N LEU A 94 -1.69 13.32 17.09
CA LEU A 94 -0.41 14.01 17.00
C LEU A 94 -0.55 15.53 17.20
N ASP A 95 -1.76 16.07 17.10
CA ASP A 95 -2.05 17.50 17.03
C ASP A 95 -1.26 18.16 15.86
N MET A 96 -1.28 17.48 14.70
CA MET A 96 -0.53 17.87 13.50
C MET A 96 -1.44 17.82 12.28
N TYR A 97 -1.65 18.99 11.66
CA TYR A 97 -2.60 19.18 10.55
C TYR A 97 -1.91 19.70 9.28
N PRO A 98 -1.08 18.88 8.62
CA PRO A 98 -0.35 19.30 7.42
C PRO A 98 -1.30 19.60 6.26
N SER A 99 -1.08 20.72 5.57
CA SER A 99 -1.92 21.09 4.42
C SER A 99 -1.60 20.23 3.20
N ARG A 100 -2.64 19.76 2.48
CA ARG A 100 -2.53 19.09 1.17
C ARG A 100 -1.75 17.76 1.19
N VAL A 101 -1.88 16.98 2.25
CA VAL A 101 -1.34 15.62 2.27
C VAL A 101 -2.26 14.67 1.51
N HIS A 102 -1.67 13.88 0.62
CA HIS A 102 -2.36 12.80 -0.07
C HIS A 102 -1.42 11.61 -0.25
N VAL A 103 -1.68 10.50 0.46
CA VAL A 103 -0.81 9.33 0.55
C VAL A 103 -1.22 8.26 -0.47
N THR A 104 -0.25 7.57 -1.06
CA THR A 104 -0.51 6.38 -1.88
C THR A 104 -0.41 5.15 -1.00
N VAL A 105 -1.31 4.18 -1.15
CA VAL A 105 -1.25 2.89 -0.43
C VAL A 105 -1.21 1.76 -1.45
N ASN A 106 -0.11 1.03 -1.49
CA ASN A 106 0.06 -0.16 -2.32
C ASN A 106 -0.18 -1.41 -1.47
N ILE A 107 -1.18 -2.19 -1.85
CA ILE A 107 -1.57 -3.41 -1.16
C ILE A 107 -1.24 -4.61 -2.04
N TYR A 108 -0.22 -5.34 -1.63
CA TYR A 108 0.16 -6.61 -2.26
C TYR A 108 -0.68 -7.75 -1.70
N LYS A 109 -0.88 -8.78 -2.50
CA LYS A 109 -1.51 -10.01 -2.08
C LYS A 109 -0.79 -10.64 -0.90
N ASP A 110 0.53 -10.74 -1.04
CA ASP A 110 1.38 -11.44 -0.10
C ASP A 110 2.71 -10.72 0.14
N GLN A 111 3.47 -11.29 1.09
CA GLN A 111 4.77 -10.76 1.48
C GLN A 111 5.79 -10.83 0.33
N MET A 112 5.69 -11.83 -0.57
CA MET A 112 6.62 -11.98 -1.69
C MET A 112 6.48 -10.83 -2.68
N GLY A 113 5.24 -10.42 -3.00
CA GLY A 113 4.96 -9.24 -3.82
C GLY A 113 5.59 -7.98 -3.22
N MET A 114 5.36 -7.76 -1.92
CA MET A 114 5.90 -6.59 -1.22
C MET A 114 7.43 -6.63 -1.08
N ASP A 115 8.03 -7.79 -0.83
CA ASP A 115 9.49 -7.97 -0.72
C ASP A 115 10.19 -7.63 -2.04
N ARG A 116 9.63 -8.05 -3.18
CA ARG A 116 10.13 -7.66 -4.51
C ARG A 116 10.10 -6.14 -4.70
N ALA A 117 9.02 -5.49 -4.28
CA ALA A 117 8.91 -4.03 -4.34
C ALA A 117 9.98 -3.36 -3.47
N TYR A 118 10.15 -3.81 -2.23
CA TYR A 118 11.17 -3.29 -1.31
C TYR A 118 12.59 -3.46 -1.86
N GLU A 119 12.95 -4.67 -2.30
CA GLU A 119 14.27 -4.98 -2.87
C GLU A 119 14.57 -4.16 -4.14
N SER A 120 13.55 -3.90 -4.96
CA SER A 120 13.71 -3.05 -6.15
C SER A 120 14.05 -1.59 -5.81
N ILE A 121 13.62 -1.12 -4.65
CA ILE A 121 13.78 0.27 -4.20
C ILE A 121 15.07 0.44 -3.38
N PHE A 122 15.35 -0.48 -2.46
CA PHE A 122 16.42 -0.36 -1.48
C PHE A 122 17.64 -1.24 -1.77
N HIS A 123 17.53 -2.20 -2.68
CA HIS A 123 18.58 -3.17 -3.02
C HIS A 123 19.07 -4.01 -1.82
N GLU A 124 18.17 -4.25 -0.86
CA GLU A 124 18.43 -5.04 0.35
C GLU A 124 17.17 -5.84 0.71
N PRO A 125 17.29 -6.97 1.46
CA PRO A 125 16.14 -7.81 1.79
C PRO A 125 15.18 -7.10 2.74
N ASN A 126 13.88 -7.29 2.49
CA ASN A 126 12.84 -6.73 3.34
C ASN A 126 12.71 -7.47 4.66
N THR A 127 12.60 -6.71 5.75
CA THR A 127 12.30 -7.25 7.09
C THR A 127 11.01 -6.66 7.68
N ALA A 128 10.39 -5.71 6.99
CA ALA A 128 9.23 -4.98 7.43
C ALA A 128 7.93 -5.68 7.02
N LYS A 129 6.91 -5.60 7.88
CA LYS A 129 5.55 -6.06 7.58
C LYS A 129 4.75 -5.06 6.74
N SER A 130 5.17 -3.80 6.80
CA SER A 130 4.64 -2.63 6.10
C SER A 130 5.71 -1.55 6.20
N PHE A 131 5.76 -0.62 5.25
CA PHE A 131 6.69 0.50 5.32
C PHE A 131 6.18 1.71 4.52
N TYR A 132 6.53 2.90 5.00
CA TYR A 132 6.30 4.15 4.32
C TYR A 132 7.57 4.67 3.64
N ILE A 133 7.42 5.20 2.42
CA ILE A 133 8.48 5.89 1.69
C ILE A 133 8.10 7.37 1.54
N TYR A 134 8.86 8.22 2.24
CA TYR A 134 8.75 9.68 2.17
C TYR A 134 8.78 10.22 0.74
N LYS A 135 9.78 9.82 -0.06
CA LYS A 135 10.05 10.39 -1.39
C LYS A 135 8.86 10.24 -2.37
N THR A 136 8.08 9.18 -2.22
CA THR A 136 6.92 8.88 -3.08
C THR A 136 5.59 9.05 -2.36
N ASN A 137 5.62 9.41 -1.08
CA ASN A 137 4.48 9.44 -0.18
C ASN A 137 3.65 8.14 -0.26
N THR A 138 4.33 6.99 -0.19
CA THR A 138 3.69 5.69 -0.46
C THR A 138 3.86 4.75 0.73
N ILE A 139 2.74 4.19 1.19
CA ILE A 139 2.66 3.08 2.14
C ILE A 139 2.62 1.78 1.35
N TYR A 140 3.47 0.83 1.70
CA TYR A 140 3.50 -0.51 1.14
C TYR A 140 3.08 -1.49 2.23
N THR A 141 2.08 -2.32 1.93
CA THR A 141 1.56 -3.31 2.88
C THR A 141 1.02 -4.53 2.15
N THR A 142 0.58 -5.54 2.90
CA THR A 142 -0.03 -6.75 2.34
C THR A 142 -1.46 -6.96 2.85
N GLU A 143 -2.28 -7.70 2.10
CA GLU A 143 -3.64 -8.11 2.53
C GLU A 143 -3.64 -8.72 3.94
N ARG A 144 -2.59 -9.48 4.27
CA ARG A 144 -2.44 -10.15 5.57
C ARG A 144 -1.87 -9.23 6.65
N ALA A 145 -1.01 -8.28 6.33
CA ALA A 145 -0.42 -7.41 7.32
C ALA A 145 -1.38 -6.29 7.73
N ILE A 146 -2.02 -5.64 6.75
CA ILE A 146 -2.80 -4.40 6.93
C ILE A 146 -3.78 -4.47 8.11
N SER A 147 -3.79 -3.42 8.92
CA SER A 147 -4.66 -3.24 10.08
C SER A 147 -4.76 -1.75 10.41
N GLU A 148 -5.72 -1.35 11.24
CA GLU A 148 -5.84 0.05 11.67
C GLU A 148 -4.56 0.56 12.35
N ALA A 149 -3.91 -0.28 13.16
CA ALA A 149 -2.67 0.01 13.89
C ALA A 149 -1.49 0.30 12.94
N ILE A 150 -1.27 -0.60 11.97
CA ILE A 150 -0.20 -0.44 10.98
C ILE A 150 -0.45 0.80 10.13
N LEU A 151 -1.69 0.99 9.65
CA LEU A 151 -2.03 2.17 8.86
C LEU A 151 -1.81 3.46 9.66
N ALA A 152 -2.18 3.48 10.94
CA ALA A 152 -1.95 4.65 11.79
C ALA A 152 -0.45 4.95 11.98
N HIS A 153 0.37 3.92 12.19
CA HIS A 153 1.84 4.07 12.27
C HIS A 153 2.41 4.67 10.99
N GLU A 154 2.07 4.12 9.83
CA GLU A 154 2.61 4.60 8.54
C GLU A 154 2.04 5.97 8.14
N MET A 155 0.76 6.24 8.44
CA MET A 155 0.15 7.57 8.24
C MET A 155 0.75 8.61 9.17
N ALA A 156 1.19 8.24 10.38
CA ALA A 156 1.90 9.15 11.26
C ALA A 156 3.24 9.58 10.66
N HIS A 157 4.00 8.67 10.05
CA HIS A 157 5.20 9.04 9.29
C HIS A 157 4.88 10.05 8.18
N CYS A 158 3.83 9.79 7.41
CA CYS A 158 3.36 10.71 6.38
C CYS A 158 3.03 12.11 6.94
N ILE A 159 2.28 12.19 8.04
CA ILE A 159 1.89 13.45 8.68
C ILE A 159 3.11 14.21 9.20
N ILE A 160 4.01 13.53 9.93
CA ILE A 160 5.24 14.12 10.48
C ILE A 160 6.09 14.72 9.36
N ASP A 161 6.24 13.97 8.25
CA ASP A 161 7.07 14.39 7.13
C ASP A 161 6.52 15.60 6.37
N HIS A 162 5.21 15.83 6.42
CA HIS A 162 4.55 16.97 5.80
C HIS A 162 4.25 18.12 6.77
N TYR A 163 4.35 17.89 8.08
CA TYR A 163 4.10 18.91 9.11
C TYR A 163 5.38 19.68 9.45
N PHE A 164 6.51 18.98 9.60
CA PHE A 164 7.77 19.62 9.98
C PHE A 164 8.56 20.12 8.77
N VAL A 165 8.94 21.41 8.78
CA VAL A 165 9.89 21.97 7.80
C VAL A 165 11.27 21.35 7.94
N ILE A 166 11.70 21.08 9.19
CA ILE A 166 12.93 20.37 9.51
C ILE A 166 12.54 19.11 10.26
N LEU A 167 12.75 17.96 9.64
CA LEU A 167 12.37 16.68 10.22
C LEU A 167 13.06 16.44 11.57
N PRO A 168 12.32 15.97 12.59
CA PRO A 168 12.94 15.59 13.85
C PRO A 168 13.84 14.35 13.64
N PRO A 169 14.75 14.03 14.57
CA PRO A 169 15.58 12.83 14.45
C PRO A 169 14.74 11.56 14.27
N ARG A 170 15.21 10.59 13.48
CA ARG A 170 14.44 9.35 13.18
C ARG A 170 13.83 8.67 14.40
N LYS A 171 14.59 8.57 15.50
CA LYS A 171 14.09 7.98 16.76
C LYS A 171 12.86 8.71 17.32
N ILE A 172 12.79 10.04 17.16
CA ILE A 172 11.63 10.83 17.58
C ILE A 172 10.45 10.56 16.64
N GLN A 173 10.69 10.49 15.33
CA GLN A 173 9.64 10.17 14.36
C GLN A 173 9.00 8.81 14.66
N GLU A 174 9.81 7.78 14.90
CA GLU A 174 9.33 6.45 15.30
C GLU A 174 8.53 6.49 16.61
N MET A 175 8.99 7.26 17.61
CA MET A 175 8.24 7.39 18.86
C MET A 175 6.87 8.03 18.66
N LEU A 176 6.77 9.03 17.78
CA LEU A 176 5.49 9.65 17.42
C LEU A 176 4.59 8.68 16.64
N ALA A 177 5.15 7.92 15.70
CA ALA A 177 4.41 6.91 14.94
C ALA A 177 3.86 5.79 15.84
N VAL A 178 4.70 5.26 16.75
CA VAL A 178 4.27 4.31 17.78
C VAL A 178 3.23 4.91 18.73
N TYR A 179 3.37 6.20 19.08
CA TYR A 179 2.38 6.89 19.90
C TYR A 179 1.01 6.92 19.21
N ALA A 180 0.97 7.25 17.90
CA ALA A 180 -0.26 7.24 17.11
C ALA A 180 -0.90 5.84 17.01
N ASP A 181 -0.11 4.79 16.74
CA ASP A 181 -0.58 3.40 16.73
C ASP A 181 -1.25 3.03 18.07
N VAL A 182 -0.53 3.20 19.18
CA VAL A 182 -0.99 2.76 20.51
C VAL A 182 -2.24 3.53 20.96
N HIS A 183 -2.36 4.81 20.61
CA HIS A 183 -3.47 5.66 21.06
C HIS A 183 -4.64 5.71 20.07
N LEU A 184 -4.55 5.01 18.94
CA LEU A 184 -5.61 4.99 17.93
C LEU A 184 -6.98 4.55 18.49
N LYS A 185 -6.98 3.66 19.49
CA LYS A 185 -8.19 3.07 20.09
C LYS A 185 -8.68 3.78 21.36
N ASN A 186 -7.91 4.73 21.87
CA ASN A 186 -8.24 5.50 23.08
C ASN A 186 -9.11 6.70 22.72
#